data_AF-A0A0W0X0A9-F1
#
_entry.id   AF-A0A0W0X0A9-F1
#
_cell.length_a   1.000
_cell.length_b   1.000
_cell.length_c   1.000
_cell.angle_alpha   90.00
_cell.angle_beta   90.00
_cell.angle_gamma   90.00
#
_symmetry.space_group_name_H-M   'P 1'
#
loop_
_entity.id
_entity.type
_entity.pdbx_description
1 polymer ?
#
loop_
_entity_poly.entity_id
_entity_poly.type
_entity_poly.pdbx_seq_one_letter_code
_entity_poly.pdbx_strand_id
1 'polypeptide(L)'
;MNVLASVIYYILPLLSLVILVLGLMRKRINYVLIALWLSLAALYMQYQHAGGEILGTHFDYQNTTLYTITLTSMLGSLFYWMLHTPMFQKKYIRYLAGLAFALLVTGSVILLINLWINARFIANKLPGTALMQVASFNPPSYCSYRYVFYKIDVNNRVSYLCPNHYGLIPSVGTLDVTPDFLTRQLVQPMQ
;
A
#
# COMPACT_ATOMS: atom_id res chain seq x y z
N MET A 1 -16.64 -2.52 12.61
CA MET A 1 -15.99 -3.85 12.80
C MET A 1 -16.10 -4.24 14.25
N ASN A 2 -16.42 -5.50 14.55
CA ASN A 2 -16.40 -6.00 15.92
C ASN A 2 -14.93 -6.10 16.40
N VAL A 3 -14.69 -5.91 17.70
CA VAL A 3 -13.34 -5.87 18.31
C VAL A 3 -12.47 -7.05 17.88
N LEU A 4 -13.06 -8.25 17.76
CA LEU A 4 -12.37 -9.45 17.31
C LEU A 4 -11.77 -9.31 15.90
N ALA A 5 -12.50 -8.73 14.96
CA ALA A 5 -12.02 -8.53 13.58
C ALA A 5 -10.86 -7.52 13.53
N SER A 6 -10.92 -6.48 14.36
CA SER A 6 -9.82 -5.51 14.50
C SER A 6 -8.57 -6.17 15.07
N VAL A 7 -8.72 -7.01 16.10
CA VAL A 7 -7.58 -7.74 16.69
C VAL A 7 -6.94 -8.70 15.68
N ILE A 8 -7.76 -9.47 14.96
CA ILE A 8 -7.30 -10.41 13.93
C ILE A 8 -6.52 -9.68 12.82
N TYR A 9 -7.00 -8.50 12.40
CA TYR A 9 -6.36 -7.66 11.39
C TYR A 9 -4.91 -7.29 11.74
N TYR A 10 -4.62 -7.01 13.02
CA TYR A 10 -3.25 -6.71 13.48
C TYR A 10 -2.41 -7.97 13.71
N ILE A 11 -3.01 -9.03 14.26
CA ILE A 11 -2.28 -10.23 14.65
C ILE A 11 -1.84 -11.05 13.44
N LEU A 12 -2.68 -11.19 12.41
CA LEU A 12 -2.40 -12.05 11.26
C LEU A 12 -1.08 -11.70 10.53
N PRO A 13 -0.81 -10.43 10.16
CA PRO A 13 0.47 -10.04 9.57
C PRO A 13 1.66 -10.40 10.46
N LEU A 14 1.59 -10.09 11.76
CA LEU A 14 2.67 -10.35 12.71
C LEU A 14 2.91 -11.86 12.90
N LEU A 15 1.84 -12.63 13.04
CA LEU A 15 1.90 -14.08 13.18
C LEU A 15 2.52 -14.72 11.93
N SER A 16 2.15 -14.22 10.73
CA SER A 16 2.73 -14.69 9.47
C SER A 16 4.25 -14.49 9.42
N LEU A 17 4.73 -13.32 9.88
CA LEU A 17 6.16 -13.01 9.95
C LEU A 17 6.89 -13.91 10.95
N VAL A 18 6.34 -14.06 12.17
CA VAL A 18 6.94 -14.90 13.21
C VAL A 18 7.05 -16.36 12.74
N ILE A 19 5.98 -16.90 12.15
CA ILE A 19 5.97 -18.28 11.65
C ILE A 19 6.93 -18.44 10.48
N LEU A 20 7.03 -17.44 9.58
CA LEU A 20 8.01 -17.46 8.50
C LEU A 20 9.44 -17.53 9.07
N VAL A 21 9.79 -16.63 9.99
CA VAL A 21 11.12 -16.60 10.62
C VAL A 21 11.43 -17.94 11.27
N LEU A 22 10.50 -18.51 12.04
CA LEU A 22 10.65 -19.85 12.63
C LEU A 22 10.84 -20.94 11.58
N GLY A 23 10.08 -20.88 10.47
CA GLY A 23 10.19 -21.82 9.36
C GLY A 23 11.54 -21.76 8.66
N LEU A 24 12.07 -20.56 8.44
CA LEU A 24 13.38 -20.33 7.86
C LEU A 24 14.50 -20.80 8.80
N MET A 25 14.44 -20.44 10.08
CA MET A 25 15.44 -20.85 11.08
C MET A 25 15.51 -22.36 11.26
N ARG A 26 14.34 -23.03 11.29
CA ARG A 26 14.26 -24.49 11.46
C ARG A 26 14.35 -25.26 10.14
N LYS A 27 14.44 -24.56 9.00
CA LYS A 27 14.40 -25.13 7.63
C LYS A 27 13.19 -26.06 7.40
N ARG A 28 12.03 -25.74 7.97
CA ARG A 28 10.81 -26.56 7.89
C ARG A 28 9.82 -25.93 6.92
N ILE A 29 9.64 -26.56 5.76
CA ILE A 29 8.76 -26.06 4.68
C ILE A 29 7.30 -25.91 5.12
N ASN A 30 6.81 -26.77 6.02
CA ASN A 30 5.42 -26.69 6.50
C ASN A 30 5.14 -25.37 7.23
N TYR A 31 6.08 -24.87 8.02
CA TYR A 31 5.95 -23.57 8.68
C TYR A 31 5.93 -22.44 7.64
N VAL A 32 6.77 -22.53 6.61
CA VAL A 32 6.79 -21.55 5.52
C VAL A 32 5.46 -21.54 4.75
N LEU A 33 4.87 -22.70 4.49
CA LEU A 33 3.56 -22.80 3.85
C LEU A 33 2.44 -22.25 4.74
N ILE A 34 2.48 -22.48 6.05
CA ILE A 34 1.54 -21.87 7.00
C ILE A 34 1.68 -20.35 6.99
N ALA A 35 2.90 -19.82 7.03
CA ALA A 35 3.15 -18.38 6.93
C ALA A 35 2.61 -17.79 5.62
N LEU A 36 2.78 -18.49 4.49
CA LEU A 36 2.20 -18.09 3.20
C LEU A 36 0.67 -17.98 3.29
N TRP A 37 -0.01 -19.01 3.78
CA TRP A 37 -1.46 -18.99 3.93
C TRP A 37 -1.95 -17.86 4.84
N LEU A 38 -1.25 -17.64 5.96
CA LEU A 38 -1.57 -16.54 6.88
C LEU A 38 -1.37 -15.17 6.23
N SER A 39 -0.31 -14.99 5.46
CA SER A 39 -0.06 -13.74 4.74
C SER A 39 -1.12 -13.48 3.67
N LEU A 40 -1.60 -14.50 2.96
CA LEU A 40 -2.69 -14.38 2.00
C LEU A 40 -4.02 -14.02 2.68
N ALA A 41 -4.33 -14.65 3.81
CA ALA A 41 -5.51 -14.30 4.60
C ALA A 41 -5.43 -12.86 5.13
N ALA A 42 -4.25 -12.45 5.63
CA ALA A 42 -4.00 -11.08 6.08
C ALA A 42 -4.21 -10.07 4.94
N LEU A 43 -3.66 -10.35 3.76
CA LEU A 43 -3.79 -9.50 2.58
C LEU A 43 -5.25 -9.33 2.15
N TYR A 44 -6.02 -10.44 2.16
CA TYR A 44 -7.44 -10.40 1.86
C TYR A 44 -8.22 -9.55 2.87
N MET A 45 -7.94 -9.69 4.16
CA MET A 45 -8.58 -8.87 5.20
C MET A 45 -8.19 -7.39 5.05
N GLN A 46 -6.93 -7.10 4.70
CA GLN A 46 -6.48 -5.73 4.42
C GLN A 46 -7.21 -5.11 3.24
N TYR A 47 -7.40 -5.86 2.17
CA TYR A 47 -8.17 -5.41 1.01
C TYR A 47 -9.64 -5.12 1.36
N GLN A 48 -10.29 -6.00 2.12
CA GLN A 48 -11.67 -5.79 2.57
C GLN A 48 -11.79 -4.59 3.52
N HIS A 49 -10.82 -4.43 4.42
CA HIS A 49 -10.83 -3.33 5.38
C HIS A 49 -10.66 -1.96 4.70
N ALA A 50 -9.88 -1.91 3.62
CA ALA A 50 -9.71 -0.72 2.80
C ALA A 50 -10.88 -0.48 1.82
N GLY A 51 -11.99 -1.23 1.92
CA GLY A 51 -13.17 -1.04 1.07
C GLY A 51 -12.96 -1.44 -0.39
N GLY A 52 -11.95 -2.29 -0.66
CA GLY A 52 -11.53 -2.63 -2.01
C GLY A 52 -10.56 -1.61 -2.64
N GLU A 53 -10.16 -0.57 -1.90
CA GLU A 53 -9.13 0.37 -2.34
C GLU A 53 -7.74 -0.12 -1.91
N ILE A 54 -6.78 -0.04 -2.83
CA ILE A 54 -5.38 -0.42 -2.56
C ILE A 54 -4.52 0.83 -2.28
N LEU A 55 -5.04 2.02 -2.58
CA LEU A 55 -4.44 3.32 -2.37
C LEU A 55 -5.56 4.30 -2.03
N GLY A 56 -5.43 5.06 -0.93
CA GLY A 56 -6.50 5.92 -0.46
C GLY A 56 -6.25 6.46 0.96
N THR A 57 -7.23 7.15 1.53
CA THR A 57 -7.14 7.78 2.87
C THR A 57 -6.91 6.78 4.00
N HIS A 58 -7.13 5.50 3.75
CA HIS A 58 -6.96 4.40 4.70
C HIS A 58 -5.50 4.08 5.01
N PHE A 59 -4.58 4.30 4.07
CA PHE A 59 -3.18 3.89 4.22
C PHE A 59 -2.34 4.96 4.93
N ASP A 60 -2.52 5.08 6.24
CA ASP A 60 -1.59 5.75 7.14
C ASP A 60 -0.32 4.91 7.37
N TYR A 61 0.60 5.41 8.21
CA TYR A 61 1.82 4.68 8.53
C TYR A 61 1.55 3.32 9.19
N GLN A 62 0.51 3.18 9.99
CA GLN A 62 0.19 1.95 10.70
C GLN A 62 -0.28 0.87 9.72
N ASN A 63 -1.27 1.17 8.89
CA ASN A 63 -1.78 0.26 7.87
C ASN A 63 -0.72 -0.07 6.81
N THR A 64 0.08 0.92 6.40
CA THR A 64 1.19 0.72 5.46
C THR A 64 2.26 -0.21 6.03
N THR A 65 2.56 -0.11 7.32
CA THR A 65 3.51 -1.01 8.00
C THR A 65 2.99 -2.44 8.02
N LEU A 66 1.72 -2.65 8.38
CA LEU A 66 1.12 -3.99 8.36
C LEU A 66 1.10 -4.60 6.96
N TYR A 67 0.77 -3.80 5.94
CA TYR A 67 0.78 -4.26 4.55
C TYR A 67 2.19 -4.63 4.09
N THR A 68 3.20 -3.86 4.52
CA THR A 68 4.62 -4.18 4.28
C THR A 68 5.01 -5.51 4.91
N ILE A 69 4.62 -5.75 6.16
CA ILE A 69 4.87 -7.02 6.86
C ILE A 69 4.19 -8.19 6.12
N THR A 70 2.93 -8.02 5.72
CA THR A 70 2.18 -9.03 4.97
C THR A 70 2.87 -9.38 3.66
N LEU A 71 3.17 -8.38 2.83
CA LEU A 71 3.78 -8.60 1.52
C LEU A 71 5.18 -9.21 1.61
N THR A 72 6.02 -8.70 2.53
CA THR A 72 7.36 -9.26 2.73
C THR A 72 7.31 -10.71 3.20
N SER A 73 6.38 -11.04 4.11
CA SER A 73 6.19 -12.42 4.58
C SER A 73 5.69 -13.35 3.47
N MET A 74 4.74 -12.88 2.65
CA MET A 74 4.25 -13.61 1.48
C MET A 74 5.37 -13.88 0.47
N LEU A 75 6.11 -12.83 0.08
CA LEU A 75 7.22 -12.90 -0.86
C LEU A 75 8.33 -13.83 -0.37
N GLY A 76 8.73 -13.69 0.89
CA GLY A 76 9.75 -14.55 1.50
C GLY A 76 9.31 -16.01 1.53
N SER A 77 8.05 -16.27 1.83
CA SER A 77 7.49 -17.63 1.84
C SER A 77 7.47 -18.24 0.44
N LEU A 78 6.99 -17.49 -0.57
CA LEU A 78 6.97 -17.93 -1.96
C LEU A 78 8.38 -18.19 -2.50
N PHE A 79 9.33 -17.31 -2.19
CA PHE A 79 10.72 -17.46 -2.61
C PHE A 79 11.34 -18.73 -2.03
N TYR A 80 11.19 -18.94 -0.72
CA TYR A 80 11.71 -20.14 -0.06
C TYR A 80 11.07 -21.42 -0.61
N TRP A 81 9.75 -21.40 -0.82
CA TRP A 81 9.00 -22.52 -1.39
C TRP A 81 9.46 -22.86 -2.81
N MET A 82 9.69 -21.85 -3.64
CA MET A 82 10.20 -22.01 -5.01
C MET A 82 11.59 -22.64 -5.02
N LEU A 83 12.48 -22.24 -4.11
CA LEU A 83 13.84 -22.81 -4.03
C LEU A 83 13.85 -24.27 -3.55
N HIS A 84 13.01 -24.63 -2.58
CA HIS A 84 13.03 -25.95 -1.94
C HIS A 84 12.16 -27.01 -2.63
N THR A 85 11.27 -26.61 -3.55
CA THR A 85 10.36 -27.56 -4.19
C THR A 85 10.96 -28.09 -5.50
N PRO A 86 11.19 -29.41 -5.63
CA PRO A 86 11.90 -29.99 -6.78
C PRO A 86 11.16 -29.81 -8.12
N MET A 87 9.84 -29.61 -8.09
CA MET A 87 9.05 -29.33 -9.29
C MET A 87 9.53 -28.07 -10.03
N PHE A 88 9.95 -27.02 -9.30
CA PHE A 88 10.44 -25.77 -9.89
C PHE A 88 11.88 -25.86 -10.42
N GLN A 89 12.57 -26.99 -10.23
CA GLN A 89 13.93 -27.20 -10.76
C GLN A 89 13.94 -27.69 -12.21
N LYS A 90 12.77 -28.09 -12.76
CA LYS A 90 12.64 -28.45 -14.18
C LYS A 90 12.85 -27.22 -15.07
N LYS A 91 13.68 -27.34 -16.12
CA LYS A 91 14.17 -26.21 -16.94
C LYS A 91 13.08 -25.20 -17.34
N TYR A 92 11.99 -25.65 -17.97
CA TYR A 92 10.91 -24.76 -18.41
C TYR A 92 10.12 -24.14 -17.25
N ILE A 93 9.78 -24.95 -16.24
CA ILE A 93 9.04 -24.51 -15.06
C ILE A 93 9.85 -23.48 -14.29
N ARG A 94 11.17 -23.65 -14.19
CA ARG A 94 12.08 -22.71 -13.52
C ARG A 94 12.03 -21.32 -14.14
N TYR A 95 12.07 -21.22 -15.46
CA TYR A 95 12.02 -19.92 -16.15
C TYR A 95 10.65 -19.26 -16.01
N LEU A 96 9.57 -20.02 -16.14
CA LEU A 96 8.22 -19.48 -16.02
C LEU A 96 7.91 -19.03 -14.58
N ALA A 97 8.28 -19.84 -13.58
CA ALA A 97 8.17 -19.48 -12.17
C ALA A 97 9.08 -18.28 -11.81
N GLY A 98 10.30 -18.24 -12.36
CA GLY A 98 11.21 -17.11 -12.18
C GLY A 98 10.66 -15.80 -12.75
N LEU A 99 10.09 -15.83 -13.96
CA LEU A 99 9.45 -14.67 -14.57
C LEU A 99 8.24 -14.21 -13.76
N ALA A 100 7.36 -15.14 -13.37
CA ALA A 100 6.19 -14.83 -12.55
C ALA A 100 6.60 -14.22 -11.20
N PHE A 101 7.62 -14.79 -10.54
CA PHE A 101 8.15 -14.27 -9.29
C PHE A 101 8.78 -12.88 -9.45
N ALA A 102 9.55 -12.65 -10.53
CA ALA A 102 10.13 -11.35 -10.83
C ALA A 102 9.06 -10.27 -11.04
N LEU A 103 7.99 -10.59 -11.80
CA LEU A 103 6.85 -9.68 -11.98
C LEU A 103 6.15 -9.38 -10.66
N LEU A 104 5.93 -10.41 -9.84
CA LEU A 104 5.25 -10.29 -8.55
C LEU A 104 6.08 -9.45 -7.56
N VAL A 105 7.40 -9.66 -7.48
CA VAL A 105 8.31 -8.84 -6.67
C VAL A 105 8.32 -7.40 -7.17
N THR A 106 8.46 -7.19 -8.48
CA THR A 106 8.51 -5.84 -9.07
C THR A 106 7.21 -5.09 -8.79
N GLY A 107 6.06 -5.72 -9.03
CA GLY A 107 4.75 -5.15 -8.72
C GLY A 107 4.57 -4.86 -7.23
N SER A 108 5.04 -5.74 -6.35
CA SER A 108 4.99 -5.54 -4.90
C SER A 108 5.86 -4.36 -4.45
N VAL A 109 7.06 -4.20 -5.02
CA VAL A 109 7.95 -3.07 -4.73
C VAL A 109 7.33 -1.75 -5.17
N ILE A 110 6.78 -1.70 -6.39
CA ILE A 110 6.07 -0.53 -6.90
C ILE A 110 4.90 -0.19 -5.97
N LEU A 111 4.08 -1.18 -5.60
CA LEU A 111 2.95 -1.00 -4.69
C LEU A 111 3.39 -0.44 -3.33
N LEU A 112 4.46 -1.00 -2.74
CA LEU A 112 4.98 -0.51 -1.45
C LEU A 112 5.47 0.93 -1.55
N ILE A 113 6.16 1.32 -2.63
CA ILE A 113 6.57 2.70 -2.86
C ILE A 113 5.35 3.63 -2.89
N ASN A 114 4.29 3.26 -3.61
CA ASN A 114 3.05 4.03 -3.66
C ASN A 114 2.41 4.17 -2.28
N LEU A 115 2.31 3.06 -1.54
CA LEU A 115 1.74 3.04 -0.19
C LEU A 115 2.51 3.96 0.77
N TRP A 116 3.83 3.91 0.75
CA TRP A 116 4.66 4.76 1.61
C TRP A 116 4.60 6.25 1.23
N ILE A 117 4.57 6.58 -0.07
CA ILE A 117 4.35 7.97 -0.50
C ILE A 117 2.98 8.47 -0.04
N ASN A 118 1.94 7.65 -0.18
CA ASN A 118 0.59 7.97 0.26
C ASN A 118 0.51 8.13 1.79
N ALA A 119 1.12 7.23 2.56
CA ALA A 119 1.19 7.32 4.02
C ALA A 119 1.87 8.60 4.49
N ARG A 120 3.00 8.96 3.87
CA ARG A 120 3.70 10.21 4.14
C ARG A 120 2.84 11.43 3.79
N PHE A 121 2.12 11.36 2.67
CA PHE A 121 1.20 12.41 2.26
C PHE A 121 0.07 12.58 3.27
N ILE A 122 -0.57 11.51 3.73
CA ILE A 122 -1.68 11.56 4.69
C ILE A 122 -1.22 12.00 6.08
N ALA A 123 -0.07 11.49 6.56
CA ALA A 123 0.41 11.76 7.91
C ALA A 123 0.76 13.24 8.14
N ASN A 124 1.29 13.91 7.12
CA ASN A 124 1.61 15.33 7.20
C ASN A 124 0.38 16.22 6.92
N LYS A 125 -0.84 15.78 7.23
CA LYS A 125 -2.05 16.59 7.05
C LYS A 125 -2.32 17.39 8.32
N LEU A 126 -2.69 18.66 8.18
CA LEU A 126 -3.13 19.47 9.31
C LEU A 126 -4.36 18.81 9.98
N PRO A 127 -4.32 18.55 11.31
CA PRO A 127 -5.46 17.96 12.02
C PRO A 127 -6.74 18.76 11.82
N GLY A 128 -7.87 18.07 11.63
CA GLY A 128 -9.17 18.71 11.39
C GLY A 128 -9.41 19.18 9.95
N THR A 129 -8.44 19.04 9.04
CA THR A 129 -8.66 19.37 7.61
C THR A 129 -9.03 18.14 6.77
N ALA A 130 -9.85 18.34 5.75
CA ALA A 130 -10.23 17.29 4.80
C ALA A 130 -9.11 17.05 3.77
N LEU A 131 -9.01 15.80 3.29
CA LEU A 131 -8.23 15.47 2.09
C LEU A 131 -9.17 15.57 0.90
N MET A 132 -8.86 16.44 -0.06
CA MET A 132 -9.77 16.76 -1.16
C MET A 132 -9.31 16.07 -2.43
N GLN A 133 -10.19 15.26 -3.03
CA GLN A 133 -9.95 14.67 -4.35
C GLN A 133 -10.68 15.52 -5.39
N VAL A 134 -9.95 16.08 -6.33
CA VAL A 134 -10.51 16.94 -7.37
C VAL A 134 -10.24 16.34 -8.74
N ALA A 135 -11.33 16.14 -9.48
CA ALA A 135 -11.29 15.74 -10.87
C ALA A 135 -11.43 16.98 -11.75
N SER A 136 -10.48 17.20 -12.65
CA SER A 136 -10.53 18.29 -13.63
C SER A 136 -10.63 17.73 -15.04
N PHE A 137 -11.45 18.37 -15.89
CA PHE A 137 -11.52 18.08 -17.32
C PHE A 137 -10.20 18.38 -18.03
N ASN A 138 -9.54 19.47 -17.62
CA ASN A 138 -8.23 19.87 -18.10
C ASN A 138 -7.20 19.68 -16.98
N PRO A 139 -6.19 18.80 -17.16
CA PRO A 139 -5.17 18.57 -16.15
C PRO A 139 -4.39 19.87 -15.86
N PRO A 140 -4.08 20.17 -14.59
CA PRO A 140 -3.30 21.35 -14.24
C PRO A 140 -1.85 21.21 -14.73
N SER A 141 -1.14 22.32 -14.92
CA SER A 141 0.22 22.32 -15.49
C SER A 141 1.25 21.49 -14.69
N TYR A 142 1.02 21.31 -13.39
CA TYR A 142 1.86 20.55 -12.47
C TYR A 142 1.45 19.08 -12.29
N CYS A 143 0.35 18.64 -12.92
CA CYS A 143 -0.08 17.24 -12.87
C CYS A 143 -0.70 16.83 -14.21
N SER A 144 -0.08 15.88 -14.90
CA SER A 144 -0.59 15.35 -16.17
C SER A 144 -1.85 14.49 -16.03
N TYR A 145 -2.28 14.19 -14.80
CA TYR A 145 -3.45 13.37 -14.50
C TYR A 145 -4.66 14.22 -14.12
N ARG A 146 -5.85 13.72 -14.45
CA ARG A 146 -7.12 14.44 -14.24
C ARG A 146 -7.56 14.48 -12.78
N TYR A 147 -7.14 13.50 -11.99
CA TYR A 147 -7.46 13.41 -10.57
C TYR A 147 -6.26 13.86 -9.76
N VAL A 148 -6.44 14.83 -8.87
CA VAL A 148 -5.39 15.31 -7.98
C VAL A 148 -5.92 15.32 -6.55
N PHE A 149 -5.12 14.81 -5.63
CA PHE A 149 -5.42 14.86 -4.21
C PHE A 149 -4.75 16.09 -3.61
N TYR A 150 -5.49 16.89 -2.85
CA TYR A 150 -5.00 18.06 -2.15
C TYR A 150 -5.17 17.88 -0.65
N LYS A 151 -4.25 18.48 0.10
CA LYS A 151 -4.35 18.62 1.55
C LYS A 151 -3.76 19.95 2.00
N ILE A 152 -4.12 20.36 3.21
CA ILE A 152 -3.41 21.40 3.94
C ILE A 152 -2.34 20.71 4.79
N ASP A 153 -1.09 21.08 4.59
CA ASP A 153 0.05 20.58 5.38
C ASP A 153 0.11 21.27 6.76
N VAL A 154 0.88 20.70 7.69
CA VAL A 154 1.11 21.28 9.02
C VAL A 154 1.71 22.69 8.98
N ASN A 155 2.33 23.06 7.85
CA ASN A 155 2.87 24.40 7.59
C ASN A 155 1.84 25.38 7.00
N ASN A 156 0.54 25.06 7.02
CA ASN A 156 -0.55 25.81 6.38
C ASN A 156 -0.38 26.04 4.86
N ARG A 157 0.40 25.18 4.20
CA ARG A 157 0.56 25.21 2.73
C ARG A 157 -0.32 24.15 2.06
N VAL A 158 -0.78 24.44 0.85
CA VAL A 158 -1.49 23.45 0.04
C VAL A 158 -0.47 22.49 -0.55
N SER A 159 -0.61 21.22 -0.24
CA SER A 159 0.17 20.14 -0.86
C SER A 159 -0.72 19.33 -1.79
N TYR A 160 -0.14 18.81 -2.86
CA TYR A 160 -0.84 17.94 -3.80
C TYR A 160 -0.12 16.60 -3.96
N LEU A 161 -0.90 15.56 -4.24
CA LEU A 161 -0.45 14.26 -4.71
C LEU A 161 -1.10 14.03 -6.08
N CYS A 162 -0.26 13.97 -7.10
CA CYS A 162 -0.64 13.70 -8.47
C CYS A 162 -0.37 12.22 -8.79
N PRO A 163 -1.41 11.41 -9.01
CA PRO A 163 -1.26 10.04 -9.47
C PRO A 163 -0.57 10.00 -10.84
N ASN A 164 0.21 8.95 -11.07
CA ASN A 164 0.74 8.66 -12.40
C ASN A 164 -0.33 7.95 -13.24
N HIS A 165 -0.44 8.28 -14.52
CA HIS A 165 -1.36 7.62 -15.45
C HIS A 165 -1.23 6.08 -15.45
N TYR A 166 -0.01 5.58 -15.29
CA TYR A 166 0.29 4.15 -15.25
C TYR A 166 0.25 3.53 -13.84
N GLY A 167 -0.12 4.31 -12.81
CA GLY A 167 -0.15 3.85 -11.41
C GLY A 167 1.23 3.49 -10.84
N LEU A 168 2.32 3.97 -11.46
CA LEU A 168 3.68 3.60 -11.10
C LEU A 168 4.19 4.33 -9.86
N ILE A 169 4.39 5.64 -9.91
CA ILE A 169 4.87 6.44 -8.77
C ILE A 169 4.19 7.81 -8.82
N PRO A 170 3.41 8.20 -7.80
CA PRO A 170 2.79 9.52 -7.74
C PRO A 170 3.84 10.59 -7.44
N SER A 171 3.63 11.79 -7.98
CA SER A 171 4.43 12.95 -7.64
C SER A 171 3.75 13.76 -6.53
N VAL A 172 4.52 14.19 -5.54
CA VAL A 172 4.04 15.03 -4.43
C VAL A 172 4.72 16.39 -4.51
N GLY A 173 3.97 17.46 -4.34
CA GLY A 173 4.50 18.83 -4.35
C GLY A 173 3.68 19.79 -3.49
N THR A 174 4.13 21.03 -3.43
CA THR A 174 3.46 22.13 -2.73
C THR A 174 3.06 23.23 -3.71
N LEU A 175 1.95 23.90 -3.44
CA LEU A 175 1.50 25.07 -4.19
C LEU A 175 1.66 26.30 -3.31
N ASP A 176 2.35 27.31 -3.83
CA ASP A 176 2.53 28.60 -3.15
C ASP A 176 1.25 29.45 -3.18
N VAL A 177 0.39 29.22 -4.18
CA VAL A 177 -0.92 29.87 -4.32
C VAL A 177 -2.01 28.82 -4.19
N THR A 178 -2.96 29.03 -3.27
CA THR A 178 -4.12 28.16 -3.08
C THR A 178 -5.04 28.26 -4.29
N PRO A 179 -5.36 27.14 -4.97
CA PRO A 179 -6.36 27.13 -6.03
C PRO A 179 -7.73 27.67 -5.58
N ASP A 180 -8.38 28.45 -6.45
CA ASP A 180 -9.67 29.13 -6.16
C ASP A 180 -10.81 28.17 -5.78
N PHE A 181 -10.75 26.90 -6.22
CA PHE A 181 -11.76 25.91 -5.83
C PHE A 181 -11.60 25.45 -4.37
N LEU A 182 -10.37 25.45 -3.84
CA LEU A 182 -10.12 25.08 -2.44
C LEU A 182 -10.56 26.20 -1.50
N THR A 183 -10.32 27.47 -1.86
CA THR A 183 -10.77 28.62 -1.05
C THR A 183 -12.29 28.66 -0.95
N ARG A 184 -13.02 28.38 -2.03
CA ARG A 184 -14.50 28.33 -2.01
C ARG A 184 -15.07 27.21 -1.14
N GLN A 185 -14.38 26.06 -1.05
CA GLN A 185 -14.81 24.94 -0.21
C GLN A 185 -14.46 25.14 1.27
N LEU A 186 -13.38 25.88 1.59
CA LEU A 186 -12.97 26.19 2.96
C LEU A 186 -13.82 27.30 3.62
N VAL A 187 -14.50 28.14 2.81
CA VAL A 187 -15.28 29.30 3.30
C VAL A 187 -16.71 28.95 3.70
N GLN A 188 -17.19 27.72 3.47
CA GLN A 188 -18.47 27.29 4.06
C GLN A 188 -18.28 27.07 5.57
N PRO A 189 -18.85 27.93 6.43
CA PRO A 189 -18.76 27.74 7.88
C PRO A 189 -19.57 26.52 8.26
N MET A 190 -19.08 25.76 9.24
CA MET A 190 -19.92 24.84 10.02
C MET A 190 -21.12 25.64 10.54
N GLN A 191 -22.31 25.35 10.01
CA GLN A 191 -23.57 25.66 10.67
C GLN A 191 -23.97 24.48 11.56
#